data_AF-A0A966WD29-F1
#
_entry.id   AF-A0A966WD29-F1
#
_cell.length_a   1.000
_cell.length_b   1.000
_cell.length_c   1.000
_cell.angle_alpha   90.00
_cell.angle_beta   90.00
_cell.angle_gamma   90.00
#
_symmetry.space_group_name_H-M   'P 1'
#
loop_
_entity.id
_entity.type
_entity.pdbx_description
1 polymer ?
#
loop_
_entity_poly.entity_id
_entity_poly.type
_entity_poly.pdbx_seq_one_letter_code
_entity_poly.pdbx_strand_id
1 'polypeptide(L)'
;MSVATQNCVAETAIKYRPLRVVSTVAPITSLIAQVVGEASAEVVGLVPEGTNSHTFEPPPSAAQVLETADVVFMNGLVLEEPTKDLAQDNVGDQTVICELGTQVLPRDQWLFDFSFPEEGGKPNPHLWTNPPMAKSYAEVIRDVLVQVDPKNASSYEANFAALAGVIDELDAAMTDATATIPVERRLLLTYHDAYAYFARHYDWTVVGAIQPSSFDEPTPRDVADLISQVRIKQVPAVFGSEVFPSSVLEQIGRETGARYIDVLRDDDLPGGPGDRLGLAGLDGRHIRELSGGQQQRVFVARAMFGKPDVLLLDEPTSGVDVRTRHEVLHLLHDLHDKGTTIVLTTHDLNGLASHLPRLVCLNREVIADGPPRETLIPEVLERTYGAPLHVLEHGGMPIVLDHDYEASEIMRDAAREIRSERTEQR
;
A
#
# COMPACT_ATOMS: atom_id res chain seq x y z
N MET A 1 -14.75 14.99 -32.27
CA MET A 1 -16.07 14.34 -32.09
C MET A 1 -15.79 13.12 -31.25
N SER A 2 -16.17 13.15 -29.97
CA SER A 2 -15.92 12.07 -29.03
C SER A 2 -16.82 10.89 -29.41
N VAL A 3 -16.21 9.83 -29.95
CA VAL A 3 -16.84 8.51 -29.90
C VAL A 3 -16.76 8.12 -28.44
N ALA A 4 -17.91 8.06 -27.76
CA ALA A 4 -17.99 7.45 -26.46
C ALA A 4 -17.64 5.97 -26.65
N THR A 5 -16.38 5.61 -26.40
CA THR A 5 -15.96 4.22 -26.31
C THR A 5 -16.78 3.56 -25.21
N GLN A 6 -17.54 2.53 -25.56
CA GLN A 6 -18.26 1.73 -24.57
C GLN A 6 -17.23 1.05 -23.66
N ASN A 7 -17.41 1.19 -22.34
CA ASN A 7 -16.51 0.58 -21.34
C ASN A 7 -16.34 -0.92 -21.62
N CYS A 8 -15.10 -1.42 -21.59
CA CYS A 8 -14.79 -2.85 -21.75
C CYS A 8 -15.26 -3.49 -23.08
N VAL A 9 -15.41 -2.73 -24.17
CA VAL A 9 -15.77 -3.27 -25.49
C VAL A 9 -14.63 -3.09 -26.48
N ALA A 10 -14.27 -4.16 -27.19
CA ALA A 10 -13.25 -4.12 -28.23
C ALA A 10 -13.86 -4.10 -29.63
N GLU A 11 -13.44 -3.14 -30.46
CA GLU A 11 -13.90 -3.04 -31.86
C GLU A 11 -13.03 -3.86 -32.83
N THR A 12 -11.79 -4.17 -32.43
CA THR A 12 -10.80 -4.80 -33.31
C THR A 12 -9.94 -5.82 -32.59
N ALA A 13 -9.68 -6.95 -33.25
CA ALA A 13 -8.86 -8.03 -32.74
C ALA A 13 -7.38 -7.88 -33.15
N ILE A 14 -6.46 -8.17 -32.22
CA ILE A 14 -5.01 -8.15 -32.42
C ILE A 14 -4.55 -9.52 -32.93
N LYS A 15 -3.93 -9.57 -34.13
CA LYS A 15 -3.66 -10.85 -34.82
C LYS A 15 -2.20 -11.27 -34.90
N TYR A 16 -1.26 -10.32 -34.95
CA TYR A 16 0.11 -10.59 -35.44
C TYR A 16 1.23 -10.38 -34.42
N ARG A 17 0.89 -10.05 -33.17
CA ARG A 17 1.85 -9.89 -32.06
C ARG A 17 1.25 -10.36 -30.74
N PRO A 18 2.08 -10.56 -29.70
CA PRO A 18 1.59 -10.73 -28.34
C PRO A 18 0.73 -9.53 -27.93
N LEU A 19 -0.31 -9.80 -27.16
CA LEU A 19 -1.16 -8.77 -26.58
C LEU A 19 -0.40 -8.04 -25.47
N ARG A 20 -0.50 -6.72 -25.40
CA ARG A 20 -0.02 -5.92 -24.27
C ARG A 20 -1.19 -5.50 -23.39
N VAL A 21 -1.27 -6.08 -22.21
CA VAL A 21 -2.30 -5.80 -21.22
C VAL A 21 -1.67 -5.02 -20.08
N VAL A 22 -2.21 -3.84 -19.83
CA VAL A 22 -1.79 -2.97 -18.73
C VAL A 22 -2.89 -2.97 -17.67
N SER A 23 -2.50 -2.98 -16.39
CA SER A 23 -3.43 -2.88 -15.26
C SER A 23 -3.00 -1.80 -14.29
N THR A 24 -3.95 -1.28 -13.51
CA THR A 24 -3.65 -0.32 -12.45
C THR A 24 -3.16 -1.03 -11.20
N VAL A 25 -4.04 -1.70 -10.45
CA VAL A 25 -3.76 -2.25 -9.12
C VAL A 25 -3.32 -3.72 -9.13
N ALA A 26 -2.56 -4.13 -8.10
CA ALA A 26 -1.99 -5.47 -8.01
C ALA A 26 -3.03 -6.62 -8.00
N PRO A 27 -4.17 -6.53 -7.28
CA PRO A 27 -5.19 -7.58 -7.32
C PRO A 27 -5.75 -7.81 -8.73
N ILE A 28 -5.98 -6.73 -9.49
CA ILE A 28 -6.44 -6.79 -10.88
C ILE A 28 -5.35 -7.40 -11.77
N THR A 29 -4.09 -6.98 -11.58
CA THR A 29 -2.93 -7.53 -12.30
C THR A 29 -2.84 -9.06 -12.13
N SER A 30 -3.05 -9.55 -10.91
CA SER A 30 -3.07 -10.99 -10.61
C SER A 30 -4.22 -11.72 -11.30
N LEU A 31 -5.45 -11.18 -11.24
CA LEU A 31 -6.60 -11.78 -11.93
C LEU A 31 -6.35 -11.88 -13.44
N ILE A 32 -5.78 -10.83 -14.05
CA ILE A 32 -5.40 -10.83 -15.46
C ILE A 32 -4.36 -11.91 -15.74
N ALA A 33 -3.29 -11.98 -14.95
CA ALA A 33 -2.24 -12.98 -15.12
C ALA A 33 -2.79 -14.41 -15.05
N GLN A 34 -3.74 -14.68 -14.15
CA GLN A 34 -4.39 -16.00 -14.03
C GLN A 34 -5.28 -16.33 -15.23
N VAL A 35 -6.04 -15.35 -15.77
CA VAL A 35 -6.86 -15.57 -16.96
C VAL A 35 -5.98 -15.74 -18.20
N VAL A 36 -4.91 -14.96 -18.33
CA VAL A 36 -3.93 -15.07 -19.43
C VAL A 36 -3.21 -16.42 -19.39
N GLY A 37 -2.74 -16.84 -18.22
CA GLY A 37 -1.99 -18.08 -18.04
C GLY A 37 -0.76 -18.16 -18.95
N GLU A 38 -0.63 -19.26 -19.69
CA GLU A 38 0.48 -19.46 -20.65
C GLU A 38 0.22 -18.84 -22.03
N ALA A 39 -0.91 -18.14 -22.23
CA ALA A 39 -1.17 -17.47 -23.50
C ALA A 39 -0.13 -16.39 -23.78
N SER A 40 0.14 -16.15 -25.07
CA SER A 40 1.12 -15.16 -25.51
C SER A 40 0.62 -13.72 -25.33
N ALA A 41 0.62 -13.23 -24.08
CA ALA A 41 0.36 -11.85 -23.72
C ALA A 41 1.37 -11.35 -22.67
N GLU A 42 1.71 -10.07 -22.73
CA GLU A 42 2.51 -9.35 -21.75
C GLU A 42 1.56 -8.62 -20.80
N VAL A 43 1.68 -8.89 -19.50
CA VAL A 43 0.87 -8.24 -18.45
C VAL A 43 1.76 -7.29 -17.66
N VAL A 44 1.37 -6.03 -17.55
CA VAL A 44 2.14 -4.97 -16.88
C VAL A 44 1.25 -4.23 -15.88
N GLY A 45 1.58 -4.31 -14.58
CA GLY A 45 0.95 -3.48 -13.55
C GLY A 45 1.62 -2.11 -13.46
N LEU A 46 0.83 -1.04 -13.50
CA LEU A 46 1.30 0.35 -13.37
C LEU A 46 1.54 0.75 -11.92
N VAL A 47 0.63 0.39 -11.02
CA VAL A 47 0.81 0.58 -9.58
C VAL A 47 1.69 -0.57 -9.09
N PRO A 48 2.92 -0.30 -8.61
CA PRO A 48 3.76 -1.36 -8.08
C PRO A 48 3.08 -2.05 -6.90
N GLU A 49 3.30 -3.36 -6.73
CA GLU A 49 2.76 -4.12 -5.61
C GLU A 49 3.03 -3.41 -4.28
N GLY A 50 2.01 -3.39 -3.42
CA GLY A 50 1.79 -2.62 -2.19
C GLY A 50 2.11 -1.13 -2.22
N THR A 51 2.06 -0.51 -3.39
CA THR A 51 1.86 0.93 -3.46
C THR A 51 0.37 1.24 -3.29
N ASN A 52 0.04 2.26 -2.51
CA ASN A 52 -1.35 2.68 -2.31
C ASN A 52 -1.95 3.23 -3.61
N SER A 53 -2.99 2.58 -4.13
CA SER A 53 -3.63 2.99 -5.38
C SER A 53 -4.48 4.25 -5.28
N HIS A 54 -4.94 4.66 -4.09
CA HIS A 54 -5.78 5.86 -3.90
C HIS A 54 -4.99 7.15 -4.08
N THR A 55 -3.70 7.14 -3.74
CA THR A 55 -2.80 8.30 -3.78
C THR A 55 -1.70 8.15 -4.82
N PHE A 56 -1.69 7.05 -5.57
CA PHE A 56 -0.70 6.81 -6.60
C PHE A 56 -0.83 7.82 -7.74
N GLU A 57 0.20 8.63 -7.91
CA GLU A 57 0.39 9.44 -9.10
C GLU A 57 1.32 8.71 -10.07
N PRO A 58 0.85 8.39 -11.30
CA PRO A 58 1.69 7.69 -12.26
C PRO A 58 2.88 8.57 -12.67
N PRO A 59 4.11 8.05 -12.68
CA PRO A 59 5.26 8.81 -13.15
C PRO A 59 5.13 9.10 -14.66
N PRO A 60 5.77 10.15 -15.21
CA PRO A 60 5.72 10.43 -16.65
C PRO A 60 6.14 9.26 -17.54
N SER A 61 6.98 8.35 -17.05
CA SER A 61 7.37 7.13 -17.76
C SER A 61 6.21 6.15 -17.97
N ALA A 62 5.15 6.20 -17.17
CA ALA A 62 3.95 5.37 -17.33
C ALA A 62 3.23 5.66 -18.65
N ALA A 63 3.32 6.88 -19.18
CA ALA A 63 2.77 7.25 -20.49
C ALA A 63 3.33 6.37 -21.62
N GLN A 64 4.63 6.02 -21.57
CA GLN A 64 5.26 5.17 -22.58
C GLN A 64 4.73 3.72 -22.54
N VAL A 65 4.38 3.24 -21.34
CA VAL A 65 3.75 1.93 -21.17
C VAL A 65 2.35 1.95 -21.77
N LEU A 66 1.56 2.97 -21.41
CA LEU A 66 0.18 3.18 -21.87
C LEU A 66 0.06 3.37 -23.38
N GLU A 67 0.99 4.09 -24.01
CA GLU A 67 1.02 4.32 -25.47
C GLU A 67 1.06 3.00 -26.27
N THR A 68 1.65 1.96 -25.69
CA THR A 68 1.82 0.66 -26.35
C THR A 68 0.81 -0.40 -25.92
N ALA A 69 -0.11 -0.05 -25.03
CA ALA A 69 -1.13 -0.96 -24.52
C ALA A 69 -2.17 -1.30 -25.60
N ASP A 70 -2.63 -2.54 -25.63
CA ASP A 70 -3.83 -2.93 -26.40
C ASP A 70 -5.08 -2.87 -25.51
N VAL A 71 -4.91 -3.17 -24.23
CA VAL A 71 -5.96 -3.14 -23.22
C VAL A 71 -5.40 -2.54 -21.94
N VAL A 72 -6.15 -1.63 -21.32
CA VAL A 72 -5.89 -1.06 -20.00
C VAL A 72 -7.05 -1.42 -19.09
N PHE A 73 -6.82 -2.32 -18.13
CA PHE A 73 -7.77 -2.63 -17.08
C PHE A 73 -7.53 -1.76 -15.85
N MET A 74 -8.59 -1.17 -15.32
CA MET A 74 -8.56 -0.37 -14.10
C MET A 74 -9.74 -0.70 -13.22
N ASN A 75 -9.71 -0.34 -11.94
CA ASN A 75 -10.85 -0.56 -11.08
C ASN A 75 -12.01 0.36 -11.44
N GLY A 76 -11.73 1.64 -11.68
CA GLY A 76 -12.76 2.66 -11.77
C GLY A 76 -13.32 2.97 -10.39
N LEU A 77 -14.61 3.32 -10.30
CA LEU A 77 -15.23 3.77 -9.03
C LEU A 77 -14.48 4.95 -8.39
N VAL A 78 -13.85 5.79 -9.21
CA VAL A 78 -13.07 6.98 -8.80
C VAL A 78 -11.80 6.66 -7.99
N LEU A 79 -11.28 5.42 -8.10
CA LEU A 79 -10.04 5.00 -7.43
C LEU A 79 -8.80 5.58 -8.13
N GLU A 80 -8.61 5.33 -9.43
CA GLU A 80 -7.36 5.65 -10.14
C GLU A 80 -7.46 6.84 -11.11
N GLU A 81 -8.22 7.90 -10.77
CA GLU A 81 -8.48 9.02 -11.70
C GLU A 81 -7.22 9.62 -12.35
N PRO A 82 -6.09 9.88 -11.64
CA PRO A 82 -4.88 10.37 -12.29
C PRO A 82 -4.30 9.42 -13.35
N THR A 83 -4.42 8.10 -13.11
CA THR A 83 -3.95 7.08 -14.07
C THR A 83 -4.91 6.95 -15.24
N LYS A 84 -6.22 7.12 -14.99
CA LYS A 84 -7.24 7.17 -16.04
C LYS A 84 -7.05 8.35 -16.97
N ASP A 85 -6.83 9.54 -16.43
CA ASP A 85 -6.55 10.75 -17.22
C ASP A 85 -5.28 10.57 -18.07
N LEU A 86 -4.20 10.07 -17.47
CA LEU A 86 -2.97 9.77 -18.20
C LEU A 86 -3.19 8.74 -19.32
N ALA A 87 -3.99 7.70 -19.07
CA ALA A 87 -4.33 6.71 -20.09
C ALA A 87 -5.12 7.36 -21.23
N GLN A 88 -6.17 8.13 -20.94
CA GLN A 88 -7.00 8.81 -21.95
C GLN A 88 -6.19 9.74 -22.85
N ASP A 89 -5.15 10.37 -22.31
CA ASP A 89 -4.28 11.29 -23.06
C ASP A 89 -3.21 10.59 -23.93
N ASN A 90 -2.87 9.34 -23.64
CA ASN A 90 -1.68 8.68 -24.23
C ASN A 90 -1.94 7.36 -24.96
N VAL A 91 -3.06 6.68 -24.71
CA VAL A 91 -3.35 5.41 -25.39
C VAL A 91 -3.70 5.63 -26.87
N GLY A 92 -3.45 4.61 -27.71
CA GLY A 92 -3.86 4.65 -29.11
C GLY A 92 -5.38 4.52 -29.29
N ASP A 93 -5.92 5.02 -30.41
CA ASP A 93 -7.37 5.04 -30.72
C ASP A 93 -8.08 3.68 -30.64
N GLN A 94 -7.34 2.58 -30.82
CA GLN A 94 -7.88 1.20 -30.78
C GLN A 94 -7.72 0.52 -29.42
N THR A 95 -7.15 1.22 -28.43
CA THR A 95 -6.91 0.67 -27.09
C THR A 95 -8.22 0.56 -26.34
N VAL A 96 -8.44 -0.59 -25.70
CA VAL A 96 -9.62 -0.77 -24.84
C VAL A 96 -9.28 -0.31 -23.42
N ILE A 97 -9.95 0.73 -22.94
CA ILE A 97 -9.94 1.08 -21.51
C ILE A 97 -11.15 0.40 -20.86
N CYS A 98 -10.92 -0.36 -19.80
CA CYS A 98 -11.95 -1.13 -19.10
C CYS A 98 -11.90 -0.87 -17.59
N GLU A 99 -12.90 -0.15 -17.09
CA GLU A 99 -13.15 0.07 -15.66
C GLU A 99 -13.97 -1.10 -15.10
N LEU A 100 -13.30 -2.08 -14.48
CA LEU A 100 -13.89 -3.35 -14.02
C LEU A 100 -14.96 -3.15 -12.94
N GLY A 101 -14.66 -2.35 -11.91
CA GLY A 101 -15.59 -2.05 -10.84
C GLY A 101 -16.81 -1.26 -11.31
N THR A 102 -16.59 -0.27 -12.18
CA THR A 102 -17.68 0.47 -12.84
C THR A 102 -18.55 -0.44 -13.71
N GLN A 103 -17.95 -1.46 -14.33
CA GLN A 103 -18.68 -2.45 -15.15
C GLN A 103 -19.50 -3.43 -14.29
N VAL A 104 -18.94 -3.89 -13.18
CA VAL A 104 -19.54 -4.94 -12.33
C VAL A 104 -20.55 -4.37 -11.34
N LEU A 105 -20.35 -3.14 -10.86
CA LEU A 105 -21.19 -2.52 -9.83
C LEU A 105 -21.89 -1.26 -10.36
N PRO A 106 -23.20 -1.34 -10.68
CA PRO A 106 -23.94 -0.19 -11.15
C PRO A 106 -24.08 0.86 -10.05
N ARG A 107 -24.26 2.12 -10.47
CA ARG A 107 -24.21 3.30 -9.59
C ARG A 107 -25.23 3.29 -8.45
N ASP A 108 -26.39 2.67 -8.66
CA ASP A 108 -27.45 2.53 -7.66
C ASP A 108 -27.13 1.49 -6.57
N GLN A 109 -26.07 0.71 -6.75
CA GLN A 109 -25.56 -0.28 -5.80
C GLN A 109 -24.25 0.13 -5.14
N TRP A 110 -23.77 1.34 -5.41
CA TRP A 110 -22.59 1.89 -4.78
C TRP A 110 -22.72 1.88 -3.26
N LEU A 111 -21.64 1.47 -2.61
CA LEU A 111 -21.54 1.44 -1.16
C LEU A 111 -20.77 2.66 -0.68
N PHE A 112 -21.39 3.42 0.21
CA PHE A 112 -20.78 4.53 0.94
C PHE A 112 -20.73 4.16 2.42
N ASP A 113 -19.64 4.50 3.08
CA ASP A 113 -19.37 4.19 4.48
C ASP A 113 -18.68 5.38 5.17
N PHE A 114 -18.18 5.18 6.38
CA PHE A 114 -17.56 6.26 7.14
C PHE A 114 -16.22 6.72 6.53
N SER A 115 -15.57 5.87 5.74
CA SER A 115 -14.31 6.15 5.05
C SER A 115 -14.54 6.78 3.68
N PHE A 116 -15.64 6.38 3.02
CA PHE A 116 -16.09 6.85 1.73
C PHE A 116 -17.51 7.45 1.86
N PRO A 117 -17.65 8.66 2.42
CA PRO A 117 -18.95 9.28 2.64
C PRO A 117 -19.61 9.72 1.32
N GLU A 118 -20.94 9.64 1.27
CA GLU A 118 -21.73 9.97 0.07
C GLU A 118 -21.51 11.43 -0.39
N GLU A 119 -21.27 12.37 0.54
CA GLU A 119 -20.99 13.77 0.19
C GLU A 119 -19.67 13.92 -0.59
N GLY A 120 -18.72 13.00 -0.42
CA GLY A 120 -17.46 12.95 -1.17
C GLY A 120 -17.62 12.47 -2.61
N GLY A 121 -18.77 11.87 -2.95
CA GLY A 121 -19.10 11.43 -4.31
C GLY A 121 -18.28 10.25 -4.84
N LYS A 122 -17.42 9.64 -4.02
CA LYS A 122 -16.60 8.47 -4.34
C LYS A 122 -17.06 7.27 -3.49
N PRO A 123 -17.54 6.17 -4.08
CA PRO A 123 -17.94 5.00 -3.31
C PRO A 123 -16.72 4.21 -2.84
N ASN A 124 -16.93 3.23 -1.94
CA ASN A 124 -15.89 2.29 -1.57
C ASN A 124 -15.47 1.46 -2.82
N PRO A 125 -14.19 1.49 -3.24
CA PRO A 125 -13.76 0.88 -4.50
C PRO A 125 -13.29 -0.58 -4.38
N HIS A 126 -13.20 -1.15 -3.17
CA HIS A 126 -12.45 -2.39 -2.88
C HIS A 126 -13.26 -3.67 -3.11
N LEU A 127 -13.74 -3.88 -4.34
CA LEU A 127 -14.60 -5.03 -4.66
C LEU A 127 -13.85 -6.37 -4.62
N TRP A 128 -12.53 -6.37 -4.86
CA TRP A 128 -11.71 -7.58 -4.94
C TRP A 128 -11.60 -8.34 -3.62
N THR A 129 -11.90 -7.72 -2.47
CA THR A 129 -11.93 -8.39 -1.17
C THR A 129 -13.14 -9.29 -0.99
N ASN A 130 -14.14 -9.18 -1.87
CA ASN A 130 -15.31 -10.05 -1.94
C ASN A 130 -15.10 -11.11 -3.05
N PRO A 131 -14.96 -12.41 -2.72
CA PRO A 131 -14.62 -13.43 -3.72
C PRO A 131 -15.62 -13.52 -4.89
N PRO A 132 -16.95 -13.51 -4.69
CA PRO A 132 -17.90 -13.42 -5.80
C PRO A 132 -17.69 -12.21 -6.72
N MET A 133 -17.34 -11.03 -6.18
CA MET A 133 -17.05 -9.85 -7.01
C MET A 133 -15.71 -9.95 -7.73
N ALA A 134 -14.68 -10.55 -7.11
CA ALA A 134 -13.42 -10.85 -7.77
C ALA A 134 -13.61 -11.84 -8.95
N LYS A 135 -14.53 -12.80 -8.81
CA LYS A 135 -14.95 -13.67 -9.91
C LYS A 135 -15.59 -12.88 -11.05
N SER A 136 -16.47 -11.92 -10.75
CA SER A 136 -17.04 -11.02 -11.76
C SER A 136 -15.99 -10.18 -12.47
N TYR A 137 -14.93 -9.74 -11.78
CA TYR A 137 -13.79 -9.07 -12.41
C TYR A 137 -13.10 -9.99 -13.42
N ALA A 138 -12.79 -11.22 -13.00
CA ALA A 138 -12.16 -12.21 -13.87
C ALA A 138 -13.03 -12.56 -15.09
N GLU A 139 -14.36 -12.57 -14.93
CA GLU A 139 -15.31 -12.80 -16.02
C GLU A 139 -15.23 -11.69 -17.08
N VAL A 140 -15.27 -10.43 -16.66
CA VAL A 140 -15.14 -9.26 -17.55
C VAL A 140 -13.76 -9.24 -18.22
N ILE A 141 -12.70 -9.54 -17.49
CA ILE A 141 -11.34 -9.66 -18.04
C ILE A 141 -11.34 -10.71 -19.16
N ARG A 142 -11.87 -11.91 -18.90
CA ARG A 142 -11.96 -12.99 -19.89
C ARG A 142 -12.75 -12.52 -21.12
N ASP A 143 -13.89 -11.88 -20.93
CA ASP A 143 -14.74 -11.43 -22.05
C ASP A 143 -14.02 -10.39 -22.94
N VAL A 144 -13.28 -9.46 -22.35
CA VAL A 144 -12.47 -8.48 -23.08
C VAL A 144 -11.33 -9.17 -23.81
N LEU A 145 -10.60 -10.07 -23.15
CA LEU A 145 -9.47 -10.78 -23.75
C LEU A 145 -9.90 -11.68 -24.92
N VAL A 146 -11.08 -12.33 -24.82
CA VAL A 146 -11.66 -13.12 -25.92
C VAL A 146 -11.99 -12.24 -27.13
N GLN A 147 -12.50 -11.02 -26.90
CA GLN A 147 -12.80 -10.08 -28.00
C GLN A 147 -11.53 -9.56 -28.68
N VAL A 148 -10.53 -9.15 -27.89
CA VAL A 148 -9.29 -8.53 -28.40
C VAL A 148 -8.34 -9.58 -28.98
N ASP A 149 -8.34 -10.80 -28.45
CA ASP A 149 -7.42 -11.87 -28.84
C ASP A 149 -8.13 -13.23 -29.04
N PRO A 150 -9.01 -13.34 -30.06
CA PRO A 150 -9.85 -14.51 -30.27
C PRO A 150 -9.08 -15.79 -30.62
N LYS A 151 -7.81 -15.69 -31.03
CA LYS A 151 -6.96 -16.88 -31.27
C LYS A 151 -6.68 -17.67 -30.00
N ASN A 152 -6.67 -17.00 -28.84
CA ASN A 152 -6.40 -17.58 -27.53
C ASN A 152 -7.68 -17.72 -26.68
N ALA A 153 -8.87 -17.47 -27.26
CA ALA A 153 -10.15 -17.45 -26.55
C ALA A 153 -10.39 -18.71 -25.71
N SER A 154 -10.18 -19.90 -26.29
CA SER A 154 -10.38 -21.16 -25.57
C SER A 154 -9.44 -21.32 -24.37
N SER A 155 -8.24 -20.75 -24.42
CA SER A 155 -7.31 -20.75 -23.27
C SER A 155 -7.82 -19.82 -22.17
N TYR A 156 -8.24 -18.60 -22.52
CA TYR A 156 -8.81 -17.65 -21.56
C TYR A 156 -10.07 -18.20 -20.88
N GLU A 157 -10.95 -18.84 -21.65
CA GLU A 157 -12.17 -19.49 -21.13
C GLU A 157 -11.83 -20.65 -20.17
N ALA A 158 -10.87 -21.50 -20.52
CA ALA A 158 -10.44 -22.61 -19.67
C ALA A 158 -9.77 -22.13 -18.38
N ASN A 159 -8.88 -21.13 -18.48
CA ASN A 159 -8.19 -20.55 -17.33
C ASN A 159 -9.18 -19.85 -16.39
N PHE A 160 -10.11 -19.06 -16.94
CA PHE A 160 -11.19 -18.46 -16.16
C PHE A 160 -12.04 -19.52 -15.46
N ALA A 161 -12.44 -20.60 -16.15
CA ALA A 161 -13.23 -21.66 -15.53
C ALA A 161 -12.50 -22.33 -14.35
N ALA A 162 -11.18 -22.54 -14.47
CA ALA A 162 -10.36 -23.06 -13.39
C ALA A 162 -10.26 -22.07 -12.21
N LEU A 163 -9.97 -20.80 -12.49
CA LEU A 163 -9.90 -19.74 -11.48
C LEU A 163 -11.25 -19.56 -10.76
N ALA A 164 -12.35 -19.53 -11.52
CA ALA A 164 -13.70 -19.44 -11.01
C ALA A 164 -14.02 -20.58 -10.03
N GLY A 165 -13.61 -21.81 -10.34
CA GLY A 165 -13.78 -22.95 -9.44
C GLY A 165 -13.03 -22.76 -8.12
N VAL A 166 -11.78 -22.28 -8.16
CA VAL A 166 -10.99 -21.98 -6.94
C VAL A 166 -11.64 -20.87 -6.12
N ILE A 167 -12.17 -19.81 -6.78
CA ILE A 167 -12.86 -18.73 -6.09
C ILE A 167 -14.16 -19.22 -5.43
N ASP A 168 -14.92 -20.09 -6.09
CA ASP A 168 -16.13 -20.69 -5.52
C ASP A 168 -15.82 -21.56 -4.30
N GLU A 169 -14.73 -22.33 -4.33
CA GLU A 169 -14.25 -23.09 -3.18
C GLU A 169 -13.81 -22.19 -2.01
N LEU A 170 -13.12 -21.08 -2.31
CA LEU A 170 -12.73 -20.08 -1.33
C LEU A 170 -13.97 -19.43 -0.68
N ASP A 171 -14.95 -19.00 -1.48
CA ASP A 171 -16.19 -18.40 -0.98
C ASP A 171 -16.97 -19.32 -0.05
N ALA A 172 -17.09 -20.60 -0.43
CA ALA A 172 -17.70 -21.62 0.41
C ALA A 172 -16.93 -21.82 1.72
N ALA A 173 -15.59 -21.92 1.65
CA ALA A 173 -14.75 -22.08 2.83
C ALA A 173 -14.82 -20.86 3.78
N MET A 174 -14.88 -19.64 3.24
CA MET A 174 -15.04 -18.41 4.02
C MET A 174 -16.43 -18.32 4.67
N THR A 175 -17.46 -18.77 3.97
CA THR A 175 -18.82 -18.87 4.51
C THR A 175 -18.86 -19.84 5.69
N ASP A 176 -18.32 -21.04 5.52
CA ASP A 176 -18.26 -22.06 6.56
C ASP A 176 -17.43 -21.59 7.77
N ALA A 177 -16.26 -21.00 7.53
CA ALA A 177 -15.40 -20.47 8.59
C ALA A 177 -16.11 -19.34 9.37
N THR A 178 -16.76 -18.40 8.67
CA THR A 178 -17.49 -17.29 9.31
C THR A 178 -18.69 -17.78 10.12
N ALA A 179 -19.39 -18.83 9.65
CA ALA A 179 -20.49 -19.42 10.38
C ALA A 179 -20.09 -20.00 11.75
N THR A 180 -18.79 -20.31 11.96
CA THR A 180 -18.27 -20.73 13.27
C THR A 180 -18.19 -19.61 14.30
N ILE A 181 -18.31 -18.35 13.87
CA ILE A 181 -18.20 -17.15 14.71
C ILE A 181 -19.62 -16.61 14.98
N PRO A 182 -20.04 -16.42 16.25
CA PRO A 182 -21.32 -15.81 16.59
C PRO A 182 -21.45 -14.40 15.97
N VAL A 183 -22.64 -14.05 15.48
CA VAL A 183 -22.90 -12.78 14.76
C VAL A 183 -22.43 -11.57 15.57
N GLU A 184 -22.68 -11.55 16.87
CA GLU A 184 -22.29 -10.49 17.79
C GLU A 184 -20.76 -10.32 17.96
N ARG A 185 -19.96 -11.28 17.46
CA ARG A 185 -18.49 -11.26 17.48
C ARG A 185 -17.87 -11.04 16.10
N ARG A 186 -18.66 -10.90 15.05
CA ARG A 186 -18.19 -10.65 13.68
C ARG A 186 -17.86 -9.16 13.50
N LEU A 187 -16.88 -8.69 14.26
CA LEU A 187 -16.42 -7.29 14.24
C LEU A 187 -15.03 -7.22 13.60
N LEU A 188 -14.86 -6.33 12.62
CA LEU A 188 -13.58 -6.07 11.97
C LEU A 188 -13.10 -4.66 12.31
N LEU A 189 -11.91 -4.57 12.91
CA LEU A 189 -11.12 -3.34 12.94
C LEU A 189 -9.90 -3.55 12.06
N THR A 190 -9.84 -2.83 10.94
CA THR A 190 -8.79 -2.95 9.92
C THR A 190 -7.93 -1.70 9.87
N TYR A 191 -6.76 -1.81 9.24
CA TYR A 191 -5.89 -0.65 9.02
C TYR A 191 -6.56 0.41 8.13
N HIS A 192 -7.07 0.01 6.96
CA HIS A 192 -7.90 0.85 6.10
C HIS A 192 -9.19 0.13 5.70
N ASP A 193 -10.17 0.86 5.18
CA ASP A 193 -11.53 0.35 4.94
C ASP A 193 -11.69 -0.33 3.58
N ALA A 194 -10.94 -1.42 3.36
CA ALA A 194 -11.01 -2.24 2.15
C ALA A 194 -12.02 -3.40 2.22
N TYR A 195 -12.59 -3.66 3.39
CA TYR A 195 -13.34 -4.88 3.66
C TYR A 195 -14.86 -4.69 3.67
N ALA A 196 -15.38 -3.57 3.18
CA ALA A 196 -16.81 -3.27 3.24
C ALA A 196 -17.67 -4.29 2.46
N TYR A 197 -17.26 -4.68 1.24
CA TYR A 197 -17.97 -5.69 0.45
C TYR A 197 -17.81 -7.10 0.99
N PHE A 198 -16.63 -7.43 1.54
CA PHE A 198 -16.40 -8.67 2.29
C PHE A 198 -17.37 -8.75 3.48
N ALA A 199 -17.43 -7.68 4.27
CA ALA A 199 -18.22 -7.62 5.49
C ALA A 199 -19.71 -7.76 5.20
N ARG A 200 -20.21 -7.10 4.15
CA ARG A 200 -21.60 -7.23 3.72
C ARG A 200 -21.96 -8.64 3.28
N HIS A 201 -21.06 -9.35 2.61
CA HIS A 201 -21.33 -10.70 2.09
C HIS A 201 -21.26 -11.79 3.17
N TYR A 202 -20.30 -11.68 4.09
CA TYR A 202 -20.14 -12.66 5.17
C TYR A 202 -20.76 -12.23 6.51
N ASP A 203 -21.58 -11.18 6.54
CA ASP A 203 -22.27 -10.68 7.75
C ASP A 203 -21.31 -10.28 8.88
N TRP A 204 -20.25 -9.55 8.52
CA TRP A 204 -19.38 -8.85 9.46
C TRP A 204 -19.74 -7.36 9.55
N THR A 205 -19.37 -6.75 10.66
CA THR A 205 -19.44 -5.30 10.86
C THR A 205 -18.04 -4.72 10.88
N VAL A 206 -17.71 -3.85 9.93
CA VAL A 206 -16.51 -3.01 10.01
C VAL A 206 -16.75 -1.96 11.08
N VAL A 207 -16.04 -2.07 12.21
CA VAL A 207 -16.25 -1.19 13.36
C VAL A 207 -15.50 0.13 13.24
N GLY A 208 -14.43 0.15 12.43
CA GLY A 208 -13.62 1.32 12.14
C GLY A 208 -12.47 0.95 11.21
N ALA A 209 -11.82 1.99 10.67
CA ALA A 209 -10.54 1.90 9.98
C ALA A 209 -9.61 2.94 10.59
N ILE A 210 -8.34 2.58 10.78
CA ILE A 210 -7.36 3.43 11.45
C ILE A 210 -6.89 4.57 10.54
N GLN A 211 -6.85 4.31 9.23
CA GLN A 211 -6.56 5.27 8.18
C GLN A 211 -7.64 5.18 7.09
N PRO A 212 -8.76 5.91 7.24
CA PRO A 212 -9.91 5.74 6.36
C PRO A 212 -9.73 6.29 4.93
N SER A 213 -8.90 7.33 4.72
CA SER A 213 -8.78 7.92 3.36
C SER A 213 -7.51 8.71 3.02
N SER A 214 -6.82 9.36 3.97
CA SER A 214 -5.61 10.16 3.68
C SER A 214 -4.28 9.44 3.95
N PHE A 215 -4.29 8.32 4.68
CA PHE A 215 -3.11 7.58 5.16
C PHE A 215 -2.05 8.43 5.91
N ASP A 216 -2.41 9.63 6.38
CA ASP A 216 -1.62 10.35 7.39
C ASP A 216 -1.54 9.53 8.67
N GLU A 217 -0.42 9.60 9.41
CA GLU A 217 -0.35 8.94 10.72
C GLU A 217 -1.56 9.36 11.58
N PRO A 218 -2.31 8.40 12.15
CA PRO A 218 -3.48 8.70 12.95
C PRO A 218 -3.05 9.61 14.10
N THR A 219 -3.80 10.69 14.33
CA THR A 219 -3.45 11.61 15.41
C THR A 219 -3.58 10.89 16.76
N PRO A 220 -2.91 11.36 17.83
CA PRO A 220 -3.09 10.78 19.16
C PRO A 220 -4.55 10.73 19.62
N ARG A 221 -5.39 11.64 19.12
CA ARG A 221 -6.84 11.63 19.37
C ARG A 221 -7.53 10.46 18.66
N ASP A 222 -7.23 10.25 17.38
CA ASP A 222 -7.80 9.14 16.60
C ASP A 222 -7.44 7.78 17.23
N VAL A 223 -6.18 7.63 17.68
CA VAL A 223 -5.74 6.43 18.41
C VAL A 223 -6.51 6.25 19.72
N ALA A 224 -6.71 7.30 20.50
CA ALA A 224 -7.47 7.23 21.76
C ALA A 224 -8.95 6.89 21.53
N ASP A 225 -9.55 7.42 20.45
CA ASP A 225 -10.93 7.13 20.06
C ASP A 225 -11.07 5.66 19.61
N LEU A 226 -10.10 5.15 18.84
CA LEU A 226 -10.02 3.74 18.44
C LEU A 226 -9.87 2.82 19.65
N ILE A 227 -8.97 3.12 20.60
CA ILE A 227 -8.81 2.35 21.83
C ILE A 227 -10.13 2.31 22.63
N SER A 228 -10.80 3.45 22.75
CA SER A 228 -12.09 3.56 23.43
C SER A 228 -13.15 2.72 22.72
N GLN A 229 -13.19 2.75 21.39
CA GLN A 229 -14.11 1.98 20.58
C GLN A 229 -13.87 0.47 20.71
N VAL A 230 -12.62 0.02 20.66
CA VAL A 230 -12.25 -1.40 20.84
C VAL A 230 -12.65 -1.90 22.23
N ARG A 231 -12.45 -1.09 23.28
CA ARG A 231 -12.87 -1.42 24.66
C ARG A 231 -14.38 -1.51 24.79
N ILE A 232 -15.13 -0.53 24.26
CA ILE A 232 -16.60 -0.49 24.33
C ILE A 232 -17.22 -1.66 23.57
N LYS A 233 -16.74 -1.92 22.35
CA LYS A 233 -17.26 -2.99 21.48
C LYS A 233 -16.68 -4.37 21.80
N GLN A 234 -15.73 -4.46 22.73
CA GLN A 234 -15.03 -5.69 23.13
C GLN A 234 -14.50 -6.49 21.94
N VAL A 235 -13.85 -5.80 20.99
CA VAL A 235 -13.33 -6.44 19.78
C VAL A 235 -12.18 -7.38 20.16
N PRO A 236 -12.24 -8.68 19.79
CA PRO A 236 -11.27 -9.68 20.26
C PRO A 236 -9.94 -9.64 19.52
N ALA A 237 -9.91 -9.09 18.29
CA ALA A 237 -8.71 -8.99 17.47
C ALA A 237 -8.72 -7.73 16.60
N VAL A 238 -7.53 -7.18 16.36
CA VAL A 238 -7.32 -6.05 15.45
C VAL A 238 -6.36 -6.49 14.35
N PHE A 239 -6.71 -6.19 13.11
CA PHE A 239 -5.98 -6.67 11.94
C PHE A 239 -5.21 -5.52 11.29
N GLY A 240 -3.89 -5.65 11.26
CA GLY A 240 -3.00 -4.84 10.44
C GLY A 240 -2.85 -5.39 9.03
N SER A 241 -2.34 -4.55 8.13
CA SER A 241 -1.86 -5.00 6.83
C SER A 241 -0.36 -5.26 6.94
N GLU A 242 0.17 -6.33 6.31
CA GLU A 242 1.63 -6.58 6.32
C GLU A 242 2.42 -5.50 5.56
N VAL A 243 1.72 -4.73 4.71
CA VAL A 243 2.22 -3.51 4.07
C VAL A 243 2.35 -2.35 5.05
N PHE A 244 1.49 -2.33 6.07
CA PHE A 244 1.38 -1.27 7.05
C PHE A 244 1.37 -1.81 8.50
N PRO A 245 2.44 -2.52 8.93
CA PRO A 245 2.54 -2.97 10.30
C PRO A 245 2.72 -1.73 11.18
N SER A 246 1.72 -1.45 12.01
CA SER A 246 1.66 -0.20 12.76
C SER A 246 1.99 -0.45 14.24
N SER A 247 2.98 0.26 14.77
CA SER A 247 3.21 0.37 16.21
C SER A 247 1.95 0.84 16.96
N VAL A 248 1.09 1.61 16.28
CA VAL A 248 -0.24 2.03 16.76
C VAL A 248 -1.17 0.83 16.93
N LEU A 249 -1.18 -0.12 15.98
CA LEU A 249 -2.00 -1.32 16.08
C LEU A 249 -1.53 -2.25 17.19
N GLU A 250 -0.22 -2.40 17.35
CA GLU A 250 0.37 -3.14 18.47
C GLU A 250 0.03 -2.46 19.80
N GLN A 251 0.08 -1.11 19.85
CA GLN A 251 -0.33 -0.33 21.01
C GLN A 251 -1.83 -0.49 21.33
N ILE A 252 -2.72 -0.40 20.34
CA ILE A 252 -4.16 -0.65 20.52
C ILE A 252 -4.37 -2.06 21.10
N GLY A 253 -3.71 -3.08 20.54
CA GLY A 253 -3.77 -4.44 21.07
C GLY A 253 -3.32 -4.52 22.54
N ARG A 254 -2.17 -3.92 22.88
CA ARG A 254 -1.64 -3.87 24.25
C ARG A 254 -2.58 -3.15 25.22
N GLU A 255 -3.17 -2.03 24.83
CA GLU A 255 -4.01 -1.21 25.70
C GLU A 255 -5.43 -1.75 25.88
N THR A 256 -5.93 -2.51 24.93
CA THR A 256 -7.30 -3.02 24.92
C THR A 256 -7.39 -4.48 25.36
N GLY A 257 -6.29 -5.23 25.25
CA GLY A 257 -6.28 -6.68 25.39
C GLY A 257 -6.74 -7.44 24.14
N ALA A 258 -7.04 -6.73 23.04
CA ALA A 258 -7.34 -7.35 21.76
C ALA A 258 -6.07 -7.98 21.15
N ARG A 259 -6.24 -9.13 20.48
CA ARG A 259 -5.13 -9.79 19.79
C ARG A 259 -4.76 -9.01 18.52
N TYR A 260 -3.52 -8.55 18.43
CA TYR A 260 -2.99 -8.00 17.18
C TYR A 260 -2.64 -9.13 16.20
N ILE A 261 -3.08 -8.98 14.94
CA ILE A 261 -2.83 -9.91 13.84
C ILE A 261 -2.33 -9.08 12.64
N ASP A 262 -1.12 -9.33 12.18
CA ASP A 262 -0.39 -8.55 11.16
C ASP A 262 -0.39 -9.20 9.76
N VAL A 263 -1.11 -10.30 9.58
CA VAL A 263 -1.09 -11.10 8.35
C VAL A 263 -2.30 -10.88 7.43
N LEU A 264 -3.21 -9.92 7.74
CA LEU A 264 -4.33 -9.61 6.86
C LEU A 264 -3.83 -8.83 5.63
N ARG A 265 -4.36 -9.12 4.43
CA ARG A 265 -3.92 -8.52 3.15
C ARG A 265 -5.06 -7.79 2.48
N ASP A 266 -4.85 -6.56 2.06
CA ASP A 266 -5.84 -5.72 1.40
C ASP A 266 -5.54 -5.57 -0.10
N ASP A 267 -4.38 -5.00 -0.43
CA ASP A 267 -3.98 -4.65 -1.80
C ASP A 267 -2.84 -5.54 -2.37
N ASP A 268 -2.43 -6.59 -1.63
CA ASP A 268 -1.26 -7.43 -1.92
C ASP A 268 -1.58 -8.94 -2.04
N LEU A 269 -0.71 -9.68 -2.72
CA LEU A 269 -0.81 -11.13 -2.96
C LEU A 269 -0.16 -11.98 -1.83
N PRO A 270 -0.61 -13.24 -1.60
CA PRO A 270 -0.05 -14.12 -0.56
C PRO A 270 1.31 -14.74 -0.93
N GLY A 271 2.23 -14.91 0.05
CA GLY A 271 3.54 -15.58 -0.10
C GLY A 271 4.38 -15.60 1.18
N GLY A 272 5.30 -16.57 1.32
CA GLY A 272 6.14 -16.75 2.51
C GLY A 272 7.55 -16.18 2.35
N PRO A 273 8.26 -15.84 3.44
CA PRO A 273 9.54 -15.17 3.30
C PRO A 273 10.60 -16.20 2.84
N GLY A 274 11.03 -16.07 1.59
CA GLY A 274 11.85 -17.02 0.81
C GLY A 274 11.74 -16.71 -0.68
N ASP A 275 10.55 -16.26 -1.08
CA ASP A 275 10.27 -15.29 -2.15
C ASP A 275 10.88 -13.88 -1.85
N ARG A 276 11.92 -13.86 -0.99
CA ARG A 276 12.16 -12.93 0.14
C ARG A 276 12.71 -11.54 -0.21
N LEU A 277 12.80 -11.22 -1.49
CA LEU A 277 13.25 -9.92 -1.99
C LEU A 277 12.31 -9.37 -3.08
N GLY A 278 11.21 -10.06 -3.41
CA GLY A 278 10.38 -9.69 -4.56
C GLY A 278 11.18 -9.63 -5.88
N LEU A 279 12.23 -10.46 -6.01
CA LEU A 279 13.11 -10.48 -7.19
C LEU A 279 12.79 -11.63 -8.17
N ALA A 280 11.83 -12.49 -7.83
CA ALA A 280 11.37 -13.54 -8.73
C ALA A 280 10.78 -12.89 -10.00
N GLY A 281 11.19 -13.35 -11.19
CA GLY A 281 10.73 -12.78 -12.46
C GLY A 281 11.48 -11.53 -12.94
N LEU A 282 12.51 -11.07 -12.22
CA LEU A 282 13.38 -9.97 -12.65
C LEU A 282 14.61 -10.45 -13.46
N ASP A 283 14.71 -11.76 -13.72
CA ASP A 283 15.82 -12.37 -14.44
C ASP A 283 15.98 -11.79 -15.85
N GLY A 284 17.17 -11.28 -16.17
CA GLY A 284 17.49 -10.72 -17.49
C GLY A 284 17.16 -9.25 -17.69
N ARG A 285 16.49 -8.58 -16.73
CA ARG A 285 16.25 -7.12 -16.78
C ARG A 285 17.50 -6.34 -16.38
N HIS A 286 17.71 -5.18 -17.00
CA HIS A 286 18.86 -4.34 -16.66
C HIS A 286 18.59 -3.60 -15.33
N ILE A 287 19.59 -3.45 -14.46
CA ILE A 287 19.40 -2.87 -13.10
C ILE A 287 18.76 -1.47 -13.10
N ARG A 288 18.98 -0.69 -14.16
CA ARG A 288 18.37 0.64 -14.36
C ARG A 288 16.86 0.61 -14.66
N GLU A 289 16.32 -0.55 -15.00
CA GLU A 289 14.91 -0.77 -15.31
C GLU A 289 14.11 -1.23 -14.08
N LEU A 290 14.80 -1.52 -12.97
CA LEU A 290 14.20 -1.93 -11.71
C LEU A 290 13.74 -0.70 -10.91
N SER A 291 12.68 -0.85 -10.10
CA SER A 291 12.27 0.20 -9.16
C SER A 291 13.35 0.46 -8.10
N GLY A 292 13.35 1.61 -7.44
CA GLY A 292 14.33 1.94 -6.39
C GLY A 292 14.43 0.85 -5.31
N GLY A 293 13.29 0.33 -4.85
CA GLY A 293 13.25 -0.79 -3.91
C GLY A 293 13.78 -2.12 -4.45
N GLN A 294 13.48 -2.45 -5.70
CA GLN A 294 14.05 -3.62 -6.36
C GLN A 294 15.57 -3.50 -6.51
N GLN A 295 16.08 -2.32 -6.88
CA GLN A 295 17.53 -2.04 -6.93
C GLN A 295 18.18 -2.24 -5.56
N GLN A 296 17.57 -1.67 -4.50
CA GLN A 296 18.03 -1.83 -3.12
C GLN A 296 18.15 -3.31 -2.72
N ARG A 297 17.11 -4.09 -3.02
CA ARG A 297 17.03 -5.51 -2.69
C ARG A 297 18.05 -6.35 -3.49
N VAL A 298 18.32 -6.00 -4.75
CA VAL A 298 19.42 -6.59 -5.53
C VAL A 298 20.79 -6.28 -4.89
N PHE A 299 20.99 -5.06 -4.40
CA PHE A 299 22.26 -4.68 -3.74
C PHE A 299 22.46 -5.43 -2.42
N VAL A 300 21.42 -5.57 -1.60
CA VAL A 300 21.47 -6.39 -0.37
C VAL A 300 21.71 -7.86 -0.71
N ALA A 301 21.01 -8.42 -1.71
CA ALA A 301 21.23 -9.79 -2.17
C ALA A 301 22.67 -10.05 -2.60
N ARG A 302 23.23 -9.11 -3.37
CA ARG A 302 24.62 -9.16 -3.83
C ARG A 302 25.59 -9.12 -2.65
N ALA A 303 25.36 -8.25 -1.67
CA ALA A 303 26.19 -8.16 -0.48
C ALA A 303 26.12 -9.45 0.38
N MET A 304 24.95 -10.10 0.39
CA MET A 304 24.72 -11.34 1.13
C MET A 304 25.23 -12.61 0.43
N PHE A 305 25.59 -12.55 -0.85
CA PHE A 305 26.03 -13.72 -1.62
C PHE A 305 27.21 -14.47 -0.97
N GLY A 306 28.11 -13.74 -0.30
CA GLY A 306 29.25 -14.30 0.42
C GLY A 306 28.96 -14.79 1.84
N LYS A 307 27.71 -14.71 2.31
CA LYS A 307 27.30 -14.95 3.71
C LYS A 307 28.19 -14.19 4.71
N PRO A 308 28.24 -12.86 4.65
CA PRO A 308 29.13 -12.08 5.49
C PRO A 308 28.70 -12.13 6.96
N ASP A 309 29.70 -12.14 7.86
CA ASP A 309 29.48 -11.95 9.30
C ASP A 309 29.12 -10.48 9.63
N VAL A 310 29.53 -9.53 8.78
CA VAL A 310 29.28 -8.09 8.92
C VAL A 310 28.83 -7.49 7.58
N LEU A 311 27.70 -6.79 7.60
CA LEU A 311 27.14 -6.05 6.47
C LEU A 311 27.24 -4.54 6.75
N LEU A 312 27.94 -3.82 5.88
CA LEU A 312 28.09 -2.37 5.92
C LEU A 312 27.22 -1.73 4.84
N LEU A 313 26.35 -0.80 5.23
CA LEU A 313 25.39 -0.16 4.33
C LEU A 313 25.49 1.34 4.45
N ASP A 314 25.63 2.03 3.31
CA ASP A 314 25.61 3.49 3.27
C ASP A 314 24.21 3.95 2.87
N GLU A 315 23.48 4.60 3.78
CA GLU A 315 22.15 5.16 3.54
C GLU A 315 21.18 4.19 2.82
N PRO A 316 20.93 2.98 3.37
CA PRO A 316 20.23 1.90 2.67
C PRO A 316 18.74 2.19 2.42
N THR A 317 18.23 3.35 2.81
CA THR A 317 16.84 3.76 2.64
C THR A 317 16.70 5.15 2.02
N SER A 318 17.79 5.71 1.48
CA SER A 318 17.77 7.00 0.81
C SER A 318 17.18 6.89 -0.60
N GLY A 319 16.34 7.87 -0.97
CA GLY A 319 15.71 7.94 -2.30
C GLY A 319 14.65 6.87 -2.59
N VAL A 320 14.28 6.06 -1.59
CA VAL A 320 13.17 5.11 -1.67
C VAL A 320 11.97 5.62 -0.86
N ASP A 321 10.76 5.28 -1.32
CA ASP A 321 9.51 5.63 -0.67
C ASP A 321 9.40 5.01 0.75
N VAL A 322 8.43 5.51 1.52
CA VAL A 322 8.25 5.15 2.93
C VAL A 322 8.03 3.65 3.12
N ARG A 323 7.33 2.96 2.21
CA ARG A 323 7.11 1.51 2.32
C ARG A 323 8.37 0.73 1.99
N THR A 324 9.03 1.07 0.89
CA THR A 324 10.31 0.42 0.50
C THR A 324 11.35 0.56 1.61
N ARG A 325 11.39 1.70 2.29
CA ARG A 325 12.22 1.91 3.48
C ARG A 325 11.92 0.87 4.56
N HIS A 326 10.67 0.66 4.92
CA HIS A 326 10.27 -0.34 5.92
C HIS A 326 10.63 -1.76 5.51
N GLU A 327 10.42 -2.13 4.25
CA GLU A 327 10.78 -3.47 3.74
C GLU A 327 12.29 -3.75 3.84
N VAL A 328 13.11 -2.76 3.49
CA VAL A 328 14.57 -2.88 3.63
C VAL A 328 14.94 -3.06 5.09
N LEU A 329 14.33 -2.32 6.01
CA LEU A 329 14.62 -2.44 7.43
C LEU A 329 14.19 -3.78 8.03
N HIS A 330 13.04 -4.31 7.64
CA HIS A 330 12.64 -5.67 8.01
C HIS A 330 13.59 -6.73 7.49
N LEU A 331 14.02 -6.61 6.22
CA LEU A 331 15.02 -7.51 5.65
C LEU A 331 16.33 -7.47 6.46
N LEU A 332 16.80 -6.28 6.83
CA LEU A 332 17.99 -6.12 7.65
C LEU A 332 17.79 -6.74 9.05
N HIS A 333 16.64 -6.53 9.69
CA HIS A 333 16.31 -7.16 10.97
C HIS A 333 16.34 -8.69 10.88
N ASP A 334 15.72 -9.26 9.84
CA ASP A 334 15.72 -10.70 9.55
C ASP A 334 17.13 -11.28 9.37
N LEU A 335 18.04 -10.51 8.77
CA LEU A 335 19.44 -10.90 8.58
C LEU A 335 20.22 -10.80 9.88
N HIS A 336 19.91 -9.81 10.70
CA HIS A 336 20.48 -9.65 12.03
C HIS A 336 20.15 -10.83 12.94
N ASP A 337 18.88 -11.25 12.99
CA ASP A 337 18.42 -12.40 13.78
C ASP A 337 19.08 -13.71 13.35
N LYS A 338 19.52 -13.79 12.09
CA LYS A 338 20.26 -14.94 11.54
C LYS A 338 21.77 -14.89 11.83
N GLY A 339 22.25 -13.86 12.53
CA GLY A 339 23.62 -13.74 13.02
C GLY A 339 24.51 -12.79 12.23
N THR A 340 24.00 -12.08 11.21
CA THR A 340 24.77 -11.06 10.49
C THR A 340 24.80 -9.76 11.31
N THR A 341 25.99 -9.22 11.59
CA THR A 341 26.11 -7.89 12.20
C THR A 341 25.84 -6.82 11.14
N ILE A 342 24.96 -5.87 11.41
CA ILE A 342 24.62 -4.81 10.45
C ILE A 342 25.09 -3.47 10.99
N VAL A 343 25.84 -2.75 10.16
CA VAL A 343 26.23 -1.36 10.42
C VAL A 343 25.74 -0.54 9.24
N LEU A 344 24.91 0.46 9.53
CA LEU A 344 24.39 1.36 8.52
C LEU A 344 24.62 2.83 8.91
N THR A 345 24.72 3.69 7.90
CA THR A 345 24.68 5.15 8.05
C THR A 345 23.27 5.65 7.70
N THR A 346 22.81 6.68 8.40
CA THR A 346 21.54 7.35 8.10
C THR A 346 21.59 8.81 8.54
N HIS A 347 20.95 9.69 7.76
CA HIS A 347 20.61 11.06 8.13
C HIS A 347 19.15 11.22 8.56
N ASP A 348 18.33 10.16 8.42
CA ASP A 348 16.94 10.13 8.85
C ASP A 348 16.86 9.90 10.37
N LEU A 349 16.88 11.00 11.13
CA LEU A 349 16.89 11.01 12.59
C LEU A 349 15.57 10.54 13.21
N ASN A 350 14.44 10.92 12.61
CA ASN A 350 13.11 10.67 13.17
C ASN A 350 12.49 9.36 12.67
N GLY A 351 12.77 8.97 11.43
CA GLY A 351 12.32 7.71 10.87
C GLY A 351 13.25 6.58 11.30
N LEU A 352 14.36 6.37 10.58
CA LEU A 352 15.20 5.21 10.83
C LEU A 352 15.93 5.26 12.19
N ALA A 353 16.64 6.35 12.50
CA ALA A 353 17.56 6.36 13.63
C ALA A 353 16.84 6.17 14.99
N SER A 354 15.66 6.78 15.16
CA SER A 354 14.86 6.70 16.37
C SER A 354 14.46 5.26 16.76
N HIS A 355 14.37 4.36 15.78
CA HIS A 355 13.92 2.98 15.96
C HIS A 355 15.05 1.94 16.01
N LEU A 356 16.31 2.35 15.85
CA LEU A 356 17.44 1.44 15.93
C LEU A 356 17.82 1.09 17.38
N PRO A 357 18.30 -0.13 17.65
CA PRO A 357 18.64 -0.55 19.01
C PRO A 357 19.85 0.19 19.58
N ARG A 358 20.72 0.72 18.72
CA ARG A 358 21.95 1.43 19.07
C ARG A 358 22.31 2.42 17.97
N LEU A 359 22.70 3.62 18.37
CA LEU A 359 23.20 4.68 17.52
C LEU A 359 24.62 5.07 17.95
N VAL A 360 25.43 5.43 16.97
CA VAL A 360 26.76 6.03 17.20
C VAL A 360 26.79 7.36 16.49
N CYS A 361 26.83 8.45 17.26
CA CYS A 361 26.93 9.81 16.73
C CYS A 361 28.41 10.17 16.52
N LEU A 362 28.76 10.60 15.30
CA LEU A 362 30.16 10.79 14.90
C LEU A 362 30.37 12.14 14.21
N ASN A 363 31.35 12.91 14.69
CA ASN A 363 31.85 14.11 14.03
C ASN A 363 33.34 14.29 14.36
N ARG A 364 34.23 13.79 13.50
CA ARG A 364 35.70 13.67 13.69
C ARG A 364 36.15 12.81 14.89
N GLU A 365 35.31 12.68 15.90
CA GLU A 365 35.39 11.78 17.04
C GLU A 365 34.01 11.15 17.31
N VAL A 366 33.97 10.11 18.13
CA VAL A 366 32.70 9.54 18.61
C VAL A 366 32.16 10.48 19.69
N ILE A 367 30.98 11.03 19.45
CA ILE A 367 30.31 11.97 20.35
C ILE A 367 29.43 11.22 21.35
N ALA A 368 28.70 10.23 20.87
CA ALA A 368 27.82 9.39 21.67
C ALA A 368 27.70 7.99 21.07
N ASP A 369 27.43 7.01 21.93
CA ASP A 369 27.24 5.61 21.60
C ASP A 369 26.25 5.01 22.60
N GLY A 370 25.06 4.63 22.12
CA GLY A 370 23.99 4.18 23.01
C GLY A 370 22.64 4.09 22.30
N PRO A 371 21.55 3.80 23.04
CA PRO A 371 20.21 3.76 22.48
C PRO A 371 19.72 5.17 22.08
N PRO A 372 18.75 5.27 21.14
CA PRO A 372 18.26 6.55 20.63
C PRO A 372 17.87 7.58 21.70
N ARG A 373 17.24 7.16 22.81
CA ARG A 373 16.88 8.04 23.93
C ARG A 373 18.06 8.73 24.62
N GLU A 374 19.26 8.15 24.54
CA GLU A 374 20.47 8.66 25.17
C GLU A 374 21.35 9.41 24.15
N THR A 375 21.17 9.15 22.85
CA THR A 375 21.98 9.73 21.77
C THR A 375 21.26 10.83 20.99
N LEU A 376 19.94 10.76 20.82
CA LEU A 376 19.12 11.79 20.17
C LEU A 376 18.70 12.85 21.20
N ILE A 377 19.68 13.46 21.86
CA ILE A 377 19.46 14.57 22.79
C ILE A 377 20.09 15.85 22.25
N PRO A 378 19.56 17.05 22.58
CA PRO A 378 20.00 18.30 21.97
C PRO A 378 21.52 18.53 22.00
N GLU A 379 22.17 18.27 23.15
CA GLU A 379 23.63 18.45 23.31
C GLU A 379 24.45 17.53 22.38
N VAL A 380 24.02 16.28 22.22
CA VAL A 380 24.70 15.31 21.36
C VAL A 380 24.50 15.68 19.89
N LEU A 381 23.26 16.01 19.50
CA LEU A 381 22.93 16.38 18.13
C LEU A 381 23.62 17.68 17.70
N GLU A 382 23.68 18.69 18.58
CA GLU A 382 24.39 19.94 18.31
C GLU A 382 25.88 19.70 18.08
N ARG A 383 26.53 18.86 18.89
CA ARG A 383 27.93 18.48 18.67
C ARG A 383 28.12 17.66 17.39
N THR A 384 27.13 16.86 17.01
CA THR A 384 27.18 15.97 15.85
C THR A 384 27.04 16.73 14.54
N TYR A 385 26.05 17.62 14.45
CA TYR A 385 25.72 18.35 13.22
C TYR A 385 26.30 19.78 13.19
N GLY A 386 26.72 20.32 14.32
CA GLY A 386 27.27 21.68 14.43
C GLY A 386 26.21 22.79 14.41
N ALA A 387 24.94 22.45 14.62
CA ALA A 387 23.81 23.38 14.68
C ALA A 387 22.84 22.96 15.81
N PRO A 388 22.19 23.93 16.50
CA PRO A 388 21.23 23.61 17.54
C PRO A 388 20.01 22.91 16.95
N LEU A 389 19.71 21.73 17.46
CA LEU A 389 18.54 20.93 17.09
C LEU A 389 17.64 20.77 18.32
N HIS A 390 16.34 20.98 18.13
CA HIS A 390 15.37 20.81 19.20
C HIS A 390 14.86 19.37 19.22
N VAL A 391 14.75 18.80 20.41
CA VAL A 391 14.24 17.44 20.60
C VAL A 391 13.02 17.52 21.52
N LEU A 392 11.91 16.98 21.06
CA LEU A 392 10.71 16.75 21.86
C LEU A 392 10.65 15.29 22.29
N GLU A 393 10.12 15.06 23.49
CA GLU A 393 9.81 13.72 23.96
C GLU A 393 8.31 13.47 23.76
N HIS A 394 7.96 12.49 22.94
CA HIS A 394 6.58 12.11 22.67
C HIS A 394 6.45 10.58 22.79
N GLY A 395 5.55 10.11 23.66
CA GLY A 395 5.36 8.66 23.86
C GLY A 395 6.61 7.90 24.33
N GLY A 396 7.58 8.59 24.96
CA GLY A 396 8.86 8.01 25.37
C GLY A 396 9.91 7.89 24.25
N MET A 397 9.63 8.48 23.08
CA MET A 397 10.55 8.53 21.94
C MET A 397 11.05 9.95 21.69
N PRO A 398 12.35 10.14 21.39
CA PRO A 398 12.89 11.44 21.00
C PRO A 398 12.51 11.78 19.54
N ILE A 399 11.90 12.93 19.33
CA ILE A 399 11.57 13.51 18.02
C ILE A 399 12.43 14.76 17.81
N VAL A 400 13.27 14.74 16.79
CA VAL A 400 14.14 15.87 16.39
C VAL A 400 13.35 16.81 15.48
N LEU A 401 13.20 18.06 15.87
CA LEU A 401 12.56 19.08 15.04
C LEU A 401 13.58 19.69 14.09
N ASP A 402 13.33 19.55 12.79
CA ASP A 402 14.11 20.24 11.76
C ASP A 402 13.61 21.68 11.62
N HIS A 403 14.53 22.63 11.46
CA HIS A 403 14.27 24.05 11.67
C HIS A 403 13.59 24.75 10.48
N ASP A 404 13.16 23.99 9.45
CA ASP A 404 12.69 24.52 8.16
C ASP A 404 11.17 24.49 7.92
N TYR A 405 10.34 24.11 8.91
CA TYR A 405 8.88 24.26 8.81
C TYR A 405 8.30 25.24 9.86
N GLU A 406 8.01 26.45 9.40
CA GLU A 406 6.93 27.34 9.86
C GLU A 406 6.83 27.76 11.34
N ALA A 407 7.94 28.04 12.00
CA ALA A 407 7.91 28.86 13.22
C ALA A 407 7.34 30.28 12.99
N SER A 408 7.16 30.72 11.73
CA SER A 408 6.68 32.07 11.40
C SER A 408 5.16 32.20 11.29
N GLU A 409 4.42 31.11 11.09
CA GLU A 409 2.97 31.15 10.86
C GLU A 409 2.19 30.93 12.17
N ILE A 410 2.59 29.93 12.96
CA ILE A 410 2.02 29.68 14.30
C ILE A 410 2.27 30.87 15.24
N MET A 411 3.47 31.48 15.19
CA MET A 411 3.78 32.69 15.96
C MET A 411 3.02 33.93 15.46
N ARG A 412 2.67 34.01 14.16
CA ARG A 412 1.88 35.12 13.60
C ARG A 412 0.40 35.02 13.98
N ASP A 413 -0.14 33.81 14.01
CA ASP A 413 -1.53 33.58 14.38
C ASP A 413 -1.75 33.70 15.89
N ALA A 414 -0.83 33.18 16.71
CA ALA A 414 -0.85 33.42 18.16
C ALA A 414 -0.72 34.92 18.51
N ALA A 415 0.10 35.68 17.75
CA ALA A 415 0.21 37.13 17.93
C ALA A 415 -1.03 37.92 17.44
N ARG A 416 -1.81 37.36 16.51
CA ARG A 416 -3.10 37.92 16.06
C ARG A 416 -4.21 37.69 17.08
N GLU A 417 -4.32 36.48 17.64
CA GLU A 417 -5.29 36.17 18.71
C GLU A 417 -5.06 37.00 19.98
N ILE A 418 -3.79 37.17 20.40
CA ILE A 418 -3.47 38.00 21.58
C ILE A 418 -3.79 39.49 21.33
N ARG A 419 -3.78 39.96 20.06
CA ARG A 419 -4.19 41.33 19.71
C ARG A 419 -5.70 41.49 19.62
N SER A 420 -6.46 40.50 19.16
CA SER A 420 -7.92 40.58 19.13
C SER A 420 -8.50 40.58 20.55
N GLU A 421 -7.99 39.73 21.45
CA GLU A 421 -8.46 39.67 22.84
C GLU A 421 -8.19 40.96 23.64
N ARG A 422 -7.09 41.67 23.34
CA ARG A 422 -6.78 42.96 23.98
C ARG A 422 -7.60 44.14 23.44
N THR A 423 -8.26 43.99 22.29
CA THR A 423 -9.06 45.06 21.68
C THR A 423 -10.53 44.97 22.10
N GLU A 424 -11.01 43.79 22.52
CA GLU A 424 -12.38 43.59 23.05
C GLU A 424 -12.55 43.91 24.55
N GLN A 425 -11.45 44.11 25.28
CA GLN A 425 -11.46 44.48 26.71
C GLN A 425 -11.16 45.97 26.99
N ARG A 426 -11.33 46.86 26.02
CA ARG A 426 -11.13 48.32 26.20
C ARG A 426 -12.33 49.18 25.86
#